data_AF-A0A9D7K372-F1
#
_entry.id   AF-A0A9D7K372-F1
#
_cell.length_a   1.000
_cell.length_b   1.000
_cell.length_c   1.000
_cell.angle_alpha   90.00
_cell.angle_beta   90.00
_cell.angle_gamma   90.00
#
_symmetry.space_group_name_H-M   'P 1'
#
loop_
_entity.id
_entity.type
_entity.pdbx_description
1 polymer ?
#
loop_
_entity_poly.entity_id
_entity_poly.type
_entity_poly.pdbx_seq_one_letter_code
_entity_poly.pdbx_strand_id
1 'polypeptide(L)' 'MKFVIHAPNVHQGGGRTLLLALLEELRTLDADCVAVLDERLKLSAEFSSEIAVLRVKPTVIGRFFAE' A
#
# COMPACT_ATOMS: atom_id res chain seq x y z
N MET A 1 -13.74 -1.22 12.14
CA MET A 1 -14.07 -0.99 10.71
C MET A 1 -12.98 -1.65 9.89
N LYS A 2 -13.28 -2.14 8.68
CA LYS A 2 -12.32 -2.87 7.84
C LYS A 2 -12.03 -2.09 6.57
N PHE A 3 -10.75 -1.82 6.28
CA PHE A 3 -10.31 -1.08 5.12
C PHE A 3 -9.62 -1.99 4.09
N VAL A 4 -9.73 -1.60 2.82
CA VAL A 4 -9.00 -2.22 1.72
C VAL A 4 -8.29 -1.12 0.94
N ILE A 5 -6.97 -1.19 0.88
CA ILE A 5 -6.14 -0.29 0.08
C ILE A 5 -5.61 -1.07 -1.11
N HIS A 6 -5.96 -0.65 -2.32
CA HIS A 6 -5.45 -1.23 -3.55
C HIS A 6 -4.59 -0.22 -4.30
N ALA A 7 -3.27 -0.35 -4.18
CA ALA A 7 -2.29 0.55 -4.77
C ALA A 7 -1.09 -0.20 -5.38
N PRO A 8 -1.32 -1.15 -6.32
CA PRO A 8 -0.28 -2.04 -6.84
C PRO A 8 0.75 -1.34 -7.74
N ASN A 9 0.49 -0.08 -8.15
CA ASN A 9 1.36 0.71 -9.03
C ASN A 9 1.92 1.97 -8.34
N VAL A 10 1.70 2.14 -7.04
CA VAL A 10 2.15 3.32 -6.29
C VAL A 10 3.48 3.00 -5.61
N HIS A 11 4.57 3.54 -6.14
CA HIS A 11 5.92 3.33 -5.59
C HIS A 11 6.73 4.62 -5.40
N GLN A 12 6.39 5.72 -6.08
CA GLN A 12 7.12 6.99 -6.11
C GLN A 12 6.14 8.18 -6.25
N GLY A 13 6.66 9.41 -6.15
CA GLY A 13 5.89 10.63 -6.42
C GLY A 13 4.80 10.94 -5.39
N GLY A 14 3.81 11.76 -5.79
CA GLY A 14 2.74 12.24 -4.90
C GLY A 14 1.84 11.13 -4.36
N GLY A 15 1.56 10.10 -5.17
CA GLY A 15 0.76 8.94 -4.74
C GLY A 15 1.41 8.21 -3.57
N ARG A 16 2.75 8.07 -3.59
CA ARG A 16 3.50 7.51 -2.45
C ARG A 16 3.33 8.37 -1.20
N THR A 17 3.43 9.68 -1.31
CA THR A 17 3.27 10.59 -0.15
C THR A 17 1.90 10.43 0.49
N LEU A 18 0.83 10.42 -0.30
CA LEU A 18 -0.53 10.23 0.19
C LEU A 18 -0.73 8.85 0.82
N LEU A 19 -0.27 7.79 0.14
CA LEU A 19 -0.42 6.42 0.60
C LEU A 19 0.27 6.18 1.95
N LEU A 20 1.48 6.72 2.13
CA LEU A 20 2.21 6.58 3.39
C LEU A 20 1.49 7.30 4.53
N ALA A 21 0.97 8.50 4.30
CA ALA A 21 0.19 9.23 5.30
C ALA A 21 -1.09 8.45 5.69
N LEU A 22 -1.81 7.91 4.70
CA LEU A 22 -3.01 7.12 4.95
C LEU A 22 -2.72 5.86 5.78
N LEU A 23 -1.67 5.13 5.43
CA LEU A 23 -1.28 3.92 6.17
C LEU A 23 -0.88 4.23 7.61
N GLU A 24 -0.25 5.38 7.85
CA GLU A 24 0.13 5.84 9.18
C GLU A 24 -1.08 6.22 10.05
N GLU A 25 -2.08 6.87 9.44
CA GLU A 25 -3.34 7.16 10.13
C GLU A 25 -4.10 5.88 10.49
N LEU A 26 -4.19 4.92 9.55
CA LEU A 26 -4.83 3.63 9.82
C LEU A 26 -4.10 2.84 10.92
N ARG A 27 -2.78 2.93 10.96
CA ARG A 27 -1.96 2.35 12.04
C ARG A 27 -2.27 3.01 13.39
N THR A 28 -2.41 4.33 13.42
CA THR A 28 -2.71 5.10 14.64
C THR A 28 -4.12 4.81 15.18
N LEU A 29 -5.07 4.52 14.29
CA LEU A 29 -6.44 4.15 14.64
C LEU A 29 -6.62 2.65 14.97
N ASP A 30 -5.55 1.86 14.91
CA ASP A 30 -5.57 0.39 15.08
C ASP A 30 -6.65 -0.28 14.20
N ALA A 31 -6.75 0.16 12.95
CA ALA A 31 -7.78 -0.29 12.03
C ALA A 31 -7.36 -1.57 11.28
N ASP A 32 -8.26 -2.55 11.23
CA ASP A 32 -8.13 -3.75 10.38
C ASP A 32 -8.07 -3.34 8.90
N CYS A 33 -6.94 -3.60 8.25
CA CYS A 33 -6.69 -3.20 6.87
C CYS A 33 -5.96 -4.28 6.08
N VAL A 34 -6.41 -4.50 4.85
CA VAL A 34 -5.64 -5.26 3.84
C VAL A 34 -5.12 -4.30 2.79
N ALA A 35 -3.80 -4.20 2.66
CA ALA A 35 -3.12 -3.30 1.74
C ALA A 35 -2.38 -4.07 0.64
N VAL A 36 -2.81 -3.90 -0.61
CA VAL A 36 -2.15 -4.45 -1.80
C VAL A 36 -1.25 -3.38 -2.40
N LEU A 37 0.06 -3.53 -2.22
CA LEU A 37 1.06 -2.49 -2.50
C LEU A 37 2.10 -2.97 -3.52
N ASP A 38 2.64 -2.04 -4.31
CA ASP A 38 3.79 -2.30 -5.18
C ASP A 38 5.00 -2.77 -4.33
N GLU A 39 5.73 -3.80 -4.78
CA GLU A 39 6.92 -4.29 -4.07
C GLU A 39 8.05 -3.26 -3.99
N ARG A 40 8.11 -2.31 -4.94
CA ARG A 40 9.11 -1.23 -4.97
C ARG A 40 8.83 -0.15 -3.94
N LEU A 41 7.64 -0.13 -3.34
CA LEU A 41 7.27 0.81 -2.29
C LEU A 41 8.01 0.47 -0.99
N LYS A 42 8.98 1.32 -0.62
CA LYS A 42 9.66 1.24 0.68
C LYS A 42 8.76 1.76 1.79
N LEU A 43 8.53 0.93 2.80
CA LEU A 43 7.83 1.28 4.03
C LEU A 43 8.88 1.54 5.12
N SER A 44 8.71 2.60 5.91
CA SER A 44 9.68 3.02 6.94
C SER A 44 9.60 2.21 8.22
N ALA A 45 8.50 1.48 8.43
CA ALA A 45 8.28 0.61 9.56
C ALA A 45 7.57 -0.67 9.09
N GLU A 46 7.78 -1.76 9.82
CA GLU A 46 6.90 -2.92 9.72
C GLU A 46 5.55 -2.54 10.35
N PHE A 47 4.47 -2.78 9.62
CA PHE A 47 3.13 -2.51 10.13
C PHE A 47 2.73 -3.57 11.17
N SER A 48 1.87 -3.20 12.12
CA SER A 48 1.33 -4.11 13.15
C SER A 48 0.54 -5.27 12.53
N SER A 49 0.16 -6.26 13.35
CA SER A 49 -0.66 -7.42 12.94
C SER A 49 -1.97 -7.05 12.22
N GLU A 50 -2.52 -5.86 12.50
CA GLU A 50 -3.81 -5.42 11.99
C GLU A 50 -3.76 -4.92 10.53
N ILE A 51 -2.58 -4.60 10.00
CA ILE A 51 -2.41 -4.17 8.62
C ILE A 51 -1.68 -5.27 7.83
N ALA A 52 -2.47 -6.11 7.17
CA ALA A 52 -1.95 -7.15 6.29
C ALA A 52 -1.48 -6.55 4.97
N VAL A 53 -0.17 -6.61 4.70
CA VAL A 53 0.43 -6.08 3.47
C VAL A 53 0.69 -7.20 2.46
N LEU A 54 0.04 -7.12 1.30
CA LEU A 54 0.26 -7.96 0.13
C LEU A 54 1.13 -7.21 -0.88
N ARG A 55 2.24 -7.80 -1.32
CA ARG A 55 3.16 -7.19 -2.29
C ARG A 55 2.91 -7.68 -3.71
N VAL A 56 2.81 -6.75 -4.65
CA VAL A 56 2.63 -7.03 -6.08
C VAL A 56 3.90 -6.71 -6.85
N LYS A 57 4.35 -7.68 -7.66
CA LYS A 57 5.47 -7.52 -8.59
C LYS A 57 5.08 -6.62 -9.77
N PRO A 58 5.89 -5.62 -10.15
CA PRO A 58 5.65 -4.77 -11.30
C PRO A 58 5.95 -5.57 -12.56
N THR A 59 4.93 -6.16 -13.18
CA THR A 59 5.07 -6.82 -14.47
C THR A 59 4.80 -5.84 -15.61
N VAL A 60 5.53 -5.96 -16.72
CA VAL A 60 5.33 -5.09 -17.91
C VAL A 60 3.89 -5.17 -18.42
N ILE A 61 3.33 -6.39 -18.43
CA ILE A 61 1.93 -6.64 -18.79
C ILE A 61 0.99 -5.99 -17.77
N GLY A 62 1.27 -6.12 -16.46
CA GLY A 62 0.46 -5.50 -15.42
C GLY A 62 0.42 -3.97 -15.48
N ARG A 63 1.51 -3.33 -15.93
CA ARG A 63 1.54 -1.88 -16.20
C ARG A 63 0.65 -1.51 -17.38
N PHE A 64 0.71 -2.27 -18.47
CA PHE A 64 -0.08 -2.02 -19.67
C PHE A 64 -1.59 -2.07 -19.42
N PHE A 65 -2.06 -2.92 -18.50
CA PHE A 65 -3.49 -3.00 -18.14
C PHE A 65 -3.95 -1.93 -17.14
N ALA A 66 -3.02 -1.16 -16.55
CA ALA A 66 -3.33 -0.16 -15.53
C ALA A 66 -3.32 1.28 -16.04
N GLU A 67 -2.84 1.50 -17.27
CA GLU A 67 -2.96 2.74 -18.04
C GLU A 67 -4.23 2.70 -18.91
#